data_AF-A0A8S3ZLM4-F1
#
_entry.id   AF-A0A8S3ZLM4-F1
#
_cell.length_a   1.000
_cell.length_b   1.000
_cell.length_c   1.000
_cell.angle_alpha   90.00
_cell.angle_beta   90.00
_cell.angle_gamma   90.00
#
_symmetry.space_group_name_H-M   'P 1'
#
loop_
_entity.id
_entity.type
_entity.pdbx_description
1 polymer ?
#
loop_
_entity_poly.entity_id
_entity_poly.type
_entity_poly.pdbx_seq_one_letter_code
_entity_poly.pdbx_strand_id
1 'polypeptide(L)'
;MLFVKRHVKLKIVWIPIRDYTPPTMEQVSEFINQVLETKATGKATCVHCAHGLGRTGTMLACYFVQVHNMEPEAAIAHVRKLRPGSVETTEQELLVTEFYNTLKKK
;
A
#
# COMPACT_ATOMS: atom_id res chain seq x y z
N MET A 1 11.25 -23.89 28.13
CA MET A 1 10.94 -22.71 27.30
C MET A 1 11.97 -22.63 26.18
N LEU A 2 11.67 -23.20 25.00
CA LEU A 2 12.60 -23.20 23.87
C LEU A 2 12.53 -21.84 23.14
N PHE A 3 13.56 -21.02 23.27
CA PHE A 3 13.79 -19.91 22.37
C PHE A 3 14.29 -20.45 21.03
N VAL A 4 13.38 -20.73 20.10
CA VAL A 4 13.74 -20.98 18.71
C VAL A 4 14.12 -19.63 18.10
N LYS A 5 15.42 -19.34 17.98
CA LYS A 5 15.91 -18.24 17.12
C LYS A 5 15.56 -18.59 15.68
N ARG A 6 14.35 -18.21 15.24
CA ARG A 6 13.95 -18.30 13.83
C ARG A 6 14.72 -17.22 13.06
N HIS A 7 15.69 -17.62 12.24
CA HIS A 7 16.21 -16.76 11.19
C HIS A 7 15.12 -16.55 10.15
N VAL A 8 14.40 -15.44 10.24
CA VAL A 8 13.37 -15.07 9.25
C VAL A 8 14.07 -14.50 8.04
N LYS A 9 14.08 -15.24 6.92
CA LYS A 9 14.57 -14.74 5.64
C LYS A 9 13.56 -13.74 5.08
N LEU A 10 13.91 -12.46 5.09
CA LEU A 10 13.09 -11.37 4.55
C LEU A 10 13.41 -11.17 3.05
N LYS A 11 12.38 -11.06 2.21
CA LYS A 11 12.48 -10.54 0.85
C LYS A 11 12.24 -9.03 0.94
N ILE A 12 13.21 -8.24 0.49
CA ILE A 12 13.08 -6.78 0.42
C ILE A 12 12.73 -6.41 -1.01
N VAL A 13 11.66 -5.63 -1.17
CA VAL A 13 11.30 -4.97 -2.42
C VAL A 13 11.43 -3.48 -2.21
N TRP A 14 12.21 -2.80 -3.04
CA TRP A 14 12.47 -1.38 -2.92
C TRP A 14 11.76 -0.61 -4.03
N ILE A 15 10.72 0.14 -3.65
CA ILE A 15 9.95 1.01 -4.55
C ILE A 15 10.23 2.47 -4.13
N PRO A 16 11.13 3.19 -4.82
CA PRO A 16 11.55 4.52 -4.40
C PRO A 16 10.48 5.57 -4.69
N ILE A 17 9.94 6.18 -3.63
CA ILE A 17 8.96 7.27 -3.73
C ILE A 17 9.49 8.46 -2.94
N ARG A 18 9.55 9.62 -3.60
CA ARG A 18 9.99 10.88 -2.99
C ARG A 18 9.06 11.24 -1.82
N ASP A 19 9.63 11.84 -0.77
CA ASP A 19 8.83 12.19 0.40
C ASP A 19 7.76 13.23 0.07
N TYR A 20 6.60 13.11 0.73
CA TYR A 20 5.40 13.93 0.49
C TYR A 20 4.86 13.95 -0.96
N THR A 21 5.28 13.00 -1.82
CA THR A 21 4.68 12.85 -3.16
C THR A 21 3.89 11.55 -3.25
N PRO A 22 2.92 11.46 -4.18
CA PRO A 22 2.29 10.18 -4.51
C PRO A 22 3.29 9.23 -5.19
N PRO A 23 3.04 7.91 -5.15
CA PRO A 23 3.68 6.96 -6.05
C PRO A 23 3.16 7.12 -7.49
N THR A 24 3.86 6.55 -8.47
CA THR A 24 3.33 6.41 -9.83
C THR A 24 2.37 5.22 -9.96
N MET A 25 1.58 5.17 -11.03
CA MET A 25 0.67 4.05 -11.30
C MET A 25 1.40 2.72 -11.46
N GLU A 26 2.59 2.75 -12.06
CA GLU A 26 3.46 1.58 -12.23
C GLU A 26 3.95 1.09 -10.86
N GLN A 27 4.34 2.01 -9.98
CA GLN A 27 4.78 1.68 -8.62
C GLN A 27 3.64 1.08 -7.78
N VAL A 28 2.42 1.62 -7.91
CA VAL A 28 1.23 1.04 -7.27
C VAL A 28 0.98 -0.37 -7.78
N SER A 29 1.05 -0.57 -9.10
CA SER A 29 0.84 -1.88 -9.73
C SER A 29 1.91 -2.89 -9.29
N GLU A 30 3.18 -2.49 -9.28
CA GLU A 30 4.29 -3.30 -8.78
C GLU A 30 4.06 -3.69 -7.31
N PHE A 31 3.71 -2.73 -6.46
CA PHE A 31 3.42 -2.95 -5.05
C PHE A 31 2.31 -3.99 -4.85
N ILE A 32 1.16 -3.82 -5.52
CA ILE A 32 0.02 -4.73 -5.35
C ILE A 32 0.37 -6.13 -5.85
N ASN A 33 1.07 -6.25 -6.99
CA ASN A 33 1.53 -7.54 -7.50
C ASN A 33 2.43 -8.25 -6.49
N GLN A 34 3.40 -7.55 -5.89
CA GLN A 34 4.29 -8.13 -4.87
C GLN A 34 3.53 -8.58 -3.61
N VAL A 35 2.52 -7.82 -3.18
CA VAL A 35 1.65 -8.19 -2.05
C VAL A 35 0.85 -9.45 -2.38
N LEU A 36 0.24 -9.52 -3.57
CA LEU A 36 -0.57 -10.66 -3.99
C LEU A 36 0.27 -11.94 -4.17
N GLU A 37 1.45 -11.84 -4.78
CA GLU A 37 2.41 -12.94 -4.88
C GLU A 37 2.83 -13.45 -3.49
N THR A 38 3.15 -12.55 -2.58
CA THR A 38 3.56 -12.92 -1.21
C THR A 38 2.40 -13.59 -0.47
N LYS A 39 1.18 -13.04 -0.58
CA LYS A 39 -0.04 -13.60 0.01
C LYS A 39 -0.35 -15.01 -0.52
N ALA A 40 -0.16 -15.25 -1.82
CA ALA A 40 -0.36 -16.57 -2.43
C ALA A 40 0.58 -17.66 -1.83
N THR A 41 1.73 -17.25 -1.28
CA THR A 41 2.65 -18.18 -0.58
C THR A 41 2.34 -18.35 0.92
N GLY A 42 1.23 -17.78 1.41
CA GLY A 42 0.86 -17.83 2.83
C GLY A 42 1.75 -16.95 3.73
N LYS A 43 2.51 -16.01 3.15
CA LYS A 43 3.39 -15.10 3.88
C LYS A 43 2.75 -13.74 4.05
N ALA A 44 3.12 -13.04 5.12
CA ALA A 44 2.73 -11.65 5.36
C ALA A 44 3.67 -10.68 4.65
N THR A 45 3.14 -9.52 4.25
CA THR A 45 3.92 -8.40 3.72
C THR A 45 3.93 -7.25 4.74
N CYS A 46 5.11 -6.73 5.03
CA CYS A 46 5.27 -5.48 5.77
C CYS A 46 5.52 -4.34 4.77
N VAL A 47 4.84 -3.21 4.97
CA VAL A 47 4.94 -2.02 4.11
C VAL A 47 5.30 -0.83 4.97
N HIS A 48 6.32 -0.07 4.59
CA HIS A 48 6.74 1.11 5.35
C HIS A 48 7.31 2.21 4.46
N CYS A 49 7.38 3.42 5.01
CA CYS A 49 8.20 4.53 4.50
C CYS A 49 9.04 5.05 5.68
N ALA A 50 9.19 6.36 5.86
CA ALA A 50 9.83 6.93 7.05
C ALA A 50 8.94 6.79 8.30
N HIS A 51 7.71 7.32 8.24
CA HIS A 51 6.74 7.31 9.36
C HIS A 51 5.55 6.37 9.10
N GLY A 52 5.50 5.81 7.91
CA GLY A 52 4.39 4.99 7.43
C GLY A 52 3.11 5.78 7.12
N LEU A 53 3.05 7.11 7.16
CA LEU A 53 1.77 7.80 7.03
C LEU A 53 1.38 8.03 5.56
N GLY A 54 2.10 8.86 4.82
CA GLY A 54 1.70 9.26 3.47
C GLY A 54 1.90 8.17 2.43
N ARG A 55 3.15 7.91 2.04
CA ARG A 55 3.49 6.93 0.99
C ARG A 55 2.93 5.52 1.27
N THR A 56 3.11 5.04 2.51
CA THR A 56 2.55 3.74 2.91
C THR A 56 1.02 3.77 2.94
N GLY A 57 0.40 4.81 3.49
CA GLY A 57 -1.06 4.94 3.49
C GLY A 57 -1.64 4.96 2.08
N THR A 58 -0.98 5.66 1.16
CA THR A 58 -1.38 5.78 -0.25
C THR A 58 -1.34 4.41 -0.94
N MET A 59 -0.25 3.67 -0.80
CA MET A 59 -0.12 2.30 -1.32
C MET A 59 -1.21 1.37 -0.76
N LEU A 60 -1.47 1.44 0.56
CA LEU A 60 -2.51 0.63 1.20
C LEU A 60 -3.92 1.02 0.72
N ALA A 61 -4.20 2.30 0.51
CA ALA A 61 -5.48 2.76 -0.02
C ALA A 61 -5.71 2.20 -1.44
N CYS A 62 -4.71 2.27 -2.33
CA CYS A 62 -4.78 1.63 -3.65
C CYS A 62 -4.97 0.11 -3.57
N TYR A 63 -4.34 -0.56 -2.60
CA TYR A 63 -4.57 -1.99 -2.37
C TYR A 63 -6.04 -2.28 -2.00
N PHE A 64 -6.64 -1.50 -1.10
CA PHE A 64 -8.05 -1.66 -0.75
C PHE A 64 -8.99 -1.36 -1.92
N VAL A 65 -8.66 -0.37 -2.75
CA VAL A 65 -9.36 -0.10 -4.00
C VAL A 65 -9.35 -1.35 -4.90
N GLN A 66 -8.18 -1.90 -5.23
CA GLN A 66 -8.09 -2.99 -6.20
C GLN A 66 -8.57 -4.34 -5.64
N VAL A 67 -8.21 -4.66 -4.39
CA VAL A 67 -8.38 -6.02 -3.84
C VAL A 67 -9.69 -6.17 -3.08
N HIS A 68 -10.22 -5.07 -2.55
CA HIS A 68 -11.48 -5.06 -1.80
C HIS A 68 -12.59 -4.29 -2.51
N ASN A 69 -12.36 -3.81 -3.74
CA ASN A 69 -13.33 -3.04 -4.54
C ASN A 69 -13.92 -1.85 -3.77
N MET A 70 -13.10 -1.19 -2.96
CA MET A 70 -13.53 -0.01 -2.22
C MET A 70 -13.51 1.23 -3.12
N GLU A 71 -14.47 2.13 -2.92
CA GLU A 71 -14.40 3.49 -3.46
C GLU A 71 -13.17 4.23 -2.87
N PRO A 72 -12.54 5.16 -3.61
CA PRO A 72 -11.33 5.86 -3.18
C PRO A 72 -11.44 6.48 -1.78
N GLU A 73 -12.51 7.22 -1.53
CA GLU A 73 -12.76 7.91 -0.27
C GLU A 73 -12.95 6.91 0.88
N ALA A 74 -13.63 5.80 0.61
CA ALA A 74 -13.83 4.73 1.58
C ALA A 74 -12.52 4.01 1.90
N ALA A 75 -11.68 3.75 0.91
CA ALA A 75 -10.35 3.15 1.09
C ALA A 75 -9.44 4.06 1.93
N ILE A 76 -9.38 5.35 1.61
CA ILE A 76 -8.61 6.34 2.37
C ILE A 76 -9.12 6.43 3.81
N ALA A 77 -10.44 6.55 4.00
CA ALA A 77 -11.05 6.59 5.33
C ALA A 77 -10.77 5.31 6.13
N HIS A 78 -10.80 4.14 5.48
CA HIS A 78 -10.47 2.87 6.10
C HIS A 78 -9.02 2.83 6.58
N VAL A 79 -8.07 3.22 5.73
CA VAL A 79 -6.65 3.29 6.10
C VAL A 79 -6.43 4.30 7.23
N ARG A 80 -7.08 5.47 7.19
CA ARG A 80 -7.01 6.48 8.26
C ARG A 80 -7.61 5.98 9.58
N LYS A 81 -8.67 5.19 9.54
CA LYS A 81 -9.25 4.56 10.74
C LYS A 81 -8.27 3.56 11.38
N LEU A 82 -7.61 2.74 10.56
CA LEU A 82 -6.62 1.78 11.04
C LEU A 82 -5.33 2.47 11.50
N ARG A 83 -4.96 3.56 10.84
CA ARG A 83 -3.78 4.35 11.19
C ARG A 83 -3.99 5.84 10.94
N PRO A 84 -4.36 6.60 12.00
CA PRO A 84 -4.62 8.02 11.90
C PRO A 84 -3.45 8.80 11.29
N GLY A 85 -3.77 9.78 10.43
CA GLY A 85 -2.78 10.59 9.70
C GLY A 85 -2.29 9.98 8.39
N SER A 86 -2.75 8.79 8.01
CA SER A 86 -2.38 8.18 6.72
C SER A 86 -2.93 8.95 5.52
N VAL A 87 -2.19 8.90 4.41
CA VAL A 87 -2.45 9.71 3.18
C VAL A 87 -2.36 11.20 3.54
N GLU A 88 -1.17 11.77 3.39
CA GLU A 88 -0.77 13.05 4.00
C GLU A 88 -1.03 14.26 3.11
N THR A 89 -1.12 14.08 1.79
CA THR A 89 -1.25 15.19 0.84
C THR A 89 -2.42 14.99 -0.11
N THR A 90 -2.93 16.10 -0.66
CA THR A 90 -4.01 16.09 -1.65
C THR A 90 -3.61 15.30 -2.90
N GLU A 91 -2.35 15.40 -3.34
CA GLU A 91 -1.84 14.66 -4.50
C GLU A 91 -1.83 13.15 -4.25
N GLN A 92 -1.62 12.71 -3.00
CA GLN A 92 -1.75 11.31 -2.61
C GLN A 92 -3.21 10.84 -2.64
N GLU A 93 -4.15 11.66 -2.19
CA GLU A 93 -5.59 11.35 -2.31
C GLU A 93 -6.02 11.27 -3.78
N LEU A 94 -5.63 12.24 -4.59
CA LEU A 94 -5.93 12.29 -6.03
C LEU A 94 -5.41 11.06 -6.76
N LEU A 95 -4.19 10.59 -6.45
CA LEU A 95 -3.65 9.35 -7.01
C LEU A 95 -4.55 8.15 -6.74
N VAL A 96 -5.11 8.01 -5.53
CA VAL A 96 -6.02 6.88 -5.21
C VAL A 96 -7.26 6.92 -6.11
N THR A 97 -7.84 8.11 -6.31
CA THR A 97 -8.99 8.31 -7.19
C THR A 97 -8.66 8.07 -8.66
N GLU A 98 -7.52 8.57 -9.14
CA GLU A 98 -7.05 8.31 -10.50
C GLU A 98 -6.84 6.82 -10.73
N PHE A 99 -6.21 6.12 -9.77
CA PHE A 99 -5.96 4.69 -9.84
C PHE A 99 -7.26 3.90 -9.98
N TYR A 100 -8.25 4.20 -9.13
CA TYR A 100 -9.60 3.63 -9.22
C TYR A 100 -10.23 3.83 -10.61
N ASN A 101 -10.14 5.04 -11.16
CA ASN A 101 -10.67 5.35 -12.49
C ASN A 101 -9.96 4.56 -13.60
N THR A 102 -8.67 4.25 -13.47
CA THR A 102 -7.97 3.39 -14.45
C THR A 102 -8.48 1.95 -14.42
N LEU A 103 -8.89 1.44 -13.26
CA LEU A 103 -9.45 0.09 -13.11
C LEU A 103 -10.84 -0.02 -13.73
N LYS A 104 -11.69 1.02 -13.60
CA LYS A 104 -13.04 1.05 -14.20
C LYS A 104 -13.06 1.14 -15.72
N LYS A 105 -11.97 1.62 -16.33
CA LYS A 105 -11.85 1.75 -17.80
C LYS A 105 -11.39 0.46 -18.47
N LYS A 106 -11.01 -0.56 -17.71
CA LYS A 106 -10.65 -1.90 -18.20
C LYS A 106 -11.88 -2.79 -18.19
#